data_AF-A0A7S2RVI0-F1
#
_entry.id   AF-A0A7S2RVI0-F1
#
_cell.length_a   1.000
_cell.length_b   1.000
_cell.length_c   1.000
_cell.angle_alpha   90.00
_cell.angle_beta   90.00
_cell.angle_gamma   90.00
#
_symmetry.space_group_name_H-M   'P 1'
#
loop_
_entity.id
_entity.type
_entity.pdbx_description
1 polymer ?
#
loop_
_entity_poly.entity_id
_entity_poly.type
_entity_poly.pdbx_seq_one_letter_code
_entity_poly.pdbx_strand_id
1 'polypeptide(L)'
;VAGMEECTSRVTTLRNYRQQNMKQYYVMVEYKELKQTAPRGVYLLPAVDRPRLFYGAIFLDMGFFKGGIFKFVVELPGNYPADGAQPVVTFTSKVFHPYIDPQTLVLDLSPRFKEWRASSDQLSSLLKYIKSIFYIKDPLSLPKNVANTTAAHLFETNQAEFRERAMRCVSHAKQRRFINHDKHSTLKFSEHNSSHSHVLEEILKAANSPSKTEQVDETDSDLNDSFVSASNTPIKSS
;
A
#
# COMPACT_ATOMS: atom_id res chain seq x y z
N VAL A 1 -40.32 21.82 21.11
CA VAL A 1 -40.09 21.03 19.88
C VAL A 1 -38.77 21.43 19.21
N ALA A 2 -38.54 22.73 18.93
CA ALA A 2 -37.29 23.25 18.36
C ALA A 2 -35.98 22.84 19.10
N GLY A 3 -35.97 22.82 20.44
CA GLY A 3 -34.77 22.44 21.21
C GLY A 3 -34.39 20.95 21.15
N MET A 4 -35.34 20.04 20.88
CA MET A 4 -35.05 18.61 20.68
C MET A 4 -34.53 18.33 19.27
N GLU A 5 -35.03 19.05 18.26
CA GLU A 5 -34.55 18.97 16.87
C GLU A 5 -33.12 19.49 16.76
N GLU A 6 -32.80 20.61 17.43
CA GLU A 6 -31.45 21.18 17.44
C GLU A 6 -30.44 20.27 18.17
N CYS A 7 -30.82 19.69 19.31
CA CYS A 7 -29.99 18.72 20.02
C CYS A 7 -29.74 17.44 19.19
N THR A 8 -30.79 16.92 18.53
CA THR A 8 -30.69 15.74 17.65
C THR A 8 -29.79 16.02 16.44
N SER A 9 -29.90 17.22 15.85
CA SER A 9 -29.04 17.68 14.75
C SER A 9 -27.56 17.77 15.16
N ARG A 10 -27.27 18.35 16.34
CA ARG A 10 -25.91 18.43 16.89
C ARG A 10 -25.31 17.06 17.21
N VAL A 11 -26.08 16.16 17.80
CA VAL A 11 -25.65 14.78 18.10
C VAL A 11 -25.38 13.99 16.82
N THR A 12 -26.22 14.16 15.79
CA THR A 12 -26.03 13.52 14.48
C THR A 12 -24.74 14.01 13.82
N THR A 13 -24.46 15.32 13.91
CA THR A 13 -23.22 15.92 13.39
C THR A 13 -21.98 15.36 14.08
N LEU A 14 -22.00 15.23 15.42
CA LEU A 14 -20.88 14.66 16.17
C LEU A 14 -20.64 13.18 15.86
N ARG A 15 -21.71 12.39 15.69
CA ARG A 15 -21.61 10.98 15.28
C ARG A 15 -20.97 10.84 13.90
N ASN A 16 -21.42 11.63 12.94
CA ASN A 16 -20.87 11.62 11.58
C ASN A 16 -19.39 12.05 11.57
N TYR A 17 -19.05 13.09 12.33
CA TYR A 17 -17.66 13.52 12.49
C TYR A 17 -16.78 12.42 13.08
N ARG A 18 -17.24 11.76 14.14
CA ARG A 18 -16.53 10.62 14.76
C ARG A 18 -16.33 9.49 13.74
N GLN A 19 -17.38 9.09 13.03
CA GLN A 19 -17.29 8.04 12.02
C GLN A 19 -16.28 8.39 10.92
N GLN A 20 -16.30 9.63 10.43
CA GLN A 20 -15.37 10.06 9.39
C GLN A 20 -13.91 10.06 9.88
N ASN A 21 -13.65 10.52 11.10
CA ASN A 21 -12.31 10.48 11.68
C ASN A 21 -11.82 9.05 11.91
N MET A 22 -12.69 8.13 12.32
CA MET A 22 -12.32 6.72 12.44
C MET A 22 -11.89 6.12 11.09
N LYS A 23 -12.58 6.49 10.00
CA LYS A 23 -12.20 6.07 8.63
C LYS A 23 -10.83 6.64 8.22
N GLN A 24 -10.55 7.90 8.55
CA GLN A 24 -9.23 8.50 8.27
C GLN A 24 -8.12 7.82 9.09
N TYR A 25 -8.38 7.54 10.37
CA TYR A 25 -7.45 6.81 11.22
C TYR A 25 -7.15 5.42 10.67
N TYR A 26 -8.18 4.72 10.18
CA TYR A 26 -8.02 3.40 9.56
C TYR A 26 -7.05 3.45 8.36
N VAL A 27 -7.24 4.41 7.44
CA VAL A 27 -6.33 4.60 6.29
C VAL A 27 -4.90 4.88 6.75
N MET A 28 -4.72 5.69 7.79
CA MET A 28 -3.40 6.01 8.35
C MET A 28 -2.71 4.77 8.94
N VAL A 29 -3.47 3.91 9.63
CA VAL A 29 -2.96 2.64 10.16
C VAL A 29 -2.51 1.72 9.02
N GLU A 30 -3.36 1.51 8.00
CA GLU A 30 -2.97 0.69 6.84
C GLU A 30 -1.72 1.24 6.15
N TYR A 31 -1.62 2.56 5.99
CA TYR A 31 -0.45 3.18 5.39
C TYR A 31 0.82 2.95 6.22
N LYS A 32 0.73 3.05 7.55
CA LYS A 32 1.86 2.77 8.45
C LYS A 32 2.32 1.31 8.32
N GLU A 33 1.40 0.38 8.17
CA GLU A 33 1.69 -1.06 7.99
C GLU A 33 2.37 -1.38 6.65
N LEU A 34 2.21 -0.53 5.63
CA LEU A 34 2.88 -0.73 4.33
C LEU A 34 4.40 -0.76 4.45
N LYS A 35 4.99 -0.11 5.46
CA LYS A 35 6.45 -0.16 5.68
C LYS A 35 6.99 -1.59 5.81
N GLN A 36 6.19 -2.51 6.33
CA GLN A 36 6.56 -3.92 6.53
C GLN A 36 5.91 -4.85 5.51
N THR A 37 4.72 -4.50 5.00
CA THR A 37 3.88 -5.41 4.22
C THR A 37 3.89 -5.14 2.71
N ALA A 38 4.37 -3.97 2.28
CA ALA A 38 4.41 -3.61 0.86
C ALA A 38 5.35 -4.56 0.09
N PRO A 39 4.94 -5.07 -1.08
CA PRO A 39 5.78 -5.93 -1.87
C PRO A 39 6.99 -5.15 -2.42
N ARG A 40 8.16 -5.78 -2.42
CA ARG A 40 9.40 -5.18 -2.93
C ARG A 40 9.19 -4.59 -4.33
N GLY A 41 9.68 -3.38 -4.54
CA GLY A 41 9.58 -2.68 -5.82
C GLY A 41 8.23 -2.01 -6.06
N VAL A 42 7.30 -2.03 -5.10
CA VAL A 42 6.08 -1.20 -5.15
C VAL A 42 6.14 -0.21 -4.01
N TYR A 43 5.97 1.07 -4.34
CA TYR A 43 6.00 2.17 -3.39
C TYR A 43 4.70 2.96 -3.51
N LEU A 44 4.22 3.47 -2.39
CA LEU A 44 3.01 4.27 -2.28
C LEU A 44 3.28 5.40 -1.30
N LEU A 45 2.97 6.64 -1.68
CA LEU A 45 3.14 7.84 -0.86
C LEU A 45 1.82 8.63 -0.85
N PRO A 46 1.36 9.13 0.31
CA PRO A 46 0.14 9.93 0.40
C PRO A 46 0.34 11.30 -0.26
N ALA A 47 -0.73 11.88 -0.79
CA ALA A 47 -0.75 13.29 -1.16
C ALA A 47 -0.66 14.18 0.10
N VAL A 48 -0.12 15.38 -0.04
CA VAL A 48 0.07 16.32 1.09
C VAL A 48 -1.27 16.87 1.58
N ASP A 49 -2.17 17.18 0.66
CA ASP A 49 -3.43 17.89 0.87
C ASP A 49 -4.67 17.00 0.75
N ARG A 50 -4.52 15.79 0.23
CA ARG A 50 -5.60 14.83 -0.01
C ARG A 50 -5.31 13.48 0.65
N PRO A 51 -5.77 13.23 1.90
CA PRO A 51 -5.41 12.03 2.66
C PRO A 51 -5.95 10.71 2.06
N ARG A 52 -6.91 10.81 1.12
CA ARG A 52 -7.48 9.67 0.39
C ARG A 52 -6.85 9.46 -0.99
N LEU A 53 -5.83 10.23 -1.34
CA LEU A 53 -5.11 10.10 -2.58
C LEU A 53 -3.67 9.68 -2.31
N PHE A 54 -3.19 8.68 -3.04
CA PHE A 54 -1.83 8.19 -2.96
C PHE A 54 -1.19 8.11 -4.33
N TYR A 55 0.08 8.47 -4.40
CA TYR A 55 0.92 8.34 -5.58
C TYR A 55 1.80 7.10 -5.44
N GLY A 56 1.71 6.22 -6.44
CA GLY A 56 2.42 4.96 -6.46
C GLY A 56 3.42 4.86 -7.59
N ALA A 57 4.44 4.03 -7.37
CA ALA A 57 5.36 3.59 -8.41
C ALA A 57 5.68 2.11 -8.26
N ILE A 58 5.71 1.39 -9.37
CA ILE A 58 6.10 -0.01 -9.44
C ILE A 58 7.33 -0.18 -10.35
N PHE A 59 8.33 -0.88 -9.81
CA PHE A 59 9.57 -1.28 -10.44
C PHE A 59 9.50 -2.78 -10.73
N LEU A 60 9.51 -3.13 -12.01
CA LEU A 60 9.36 -4.51 -12.44
C LEU A 60 10.72 -5.09 -12.81
N ASP A 61 11.05 -6.25 -12.23
CA ASP A 61 12.33 -6.93 -12.40
C ASP A 61 12.26 -8.19 -13.28
N MET A 62 11.04 -8.69 -13.55
CA MET A 62 10.80 -9.87 -14.39
C MET A 62 9.57 -9.69 -15.29
N GLY A 63 9.29 -10.68 -16.13
CA GLY A 63 8.16 -10.71 -17.06
C GLY A 63 8.34 -9.81 -18.28
N PHE A 64 7.26 -9.63 -19.04
CA PHE A 64 7.24 -8.83 -20.28
C PHE A 64 7.56 -7.35 -20.05
N PHE A 65 7.39 -6.88 -18.82
CA PHE A 65 7.57 -5.48 -18.41
C PHE A 65 8.87 -5.24 -17.63
N LYS A 66 9.81 -6.20 -17.66
CA LYS A 66 11.09 -6.12 -16.96
C LYS A 66 11.82 -4.80 -17.25
N GLY A 67 12.30 -4.17 -16.19
CA GLY A 67 12.98 -2.87 -16.21
C GLY A 67 12.04 -1.66 -16.31
N GLY A 68 10.72 -1.88 -16.38
CA GLY A 68 9.74 -0.79 -16.38
C GLY A 68 9.59 -0.12 -15.02
N ILE A 69 9.37 1.19 -15.05
CA ILE A 69 9.04 2.02 -13.88
C ILE A 69 7.70 2.68 -14.18
N PHE A 70 6.61 2.09 -13.69
CA PHE A 70 5.27 2.58 -13.96
C PHE A 70 4.74 3.35 -12.76
N LYS A 71 4.25 4.57 -13.00
CA LYS A 71 3.60 5.40 -11.98
C LYS A 71 2.09 5.16 -12.04
N PHE A 72 1.44 5.21 -10.89
CA PHE A 72 0.00 5.08 -10.74
C PHE A 72 -0.50 5.94 -9.59
N VAL A 73 -1.81 6.14 -9.53
CA VAL A 73 -2.50 6.86 -8.46
C VAL A 73 -3.54 5.93 -7.87
N VAL A 74 -3.66 5.93 -6.55
CA VAL A 74 -4.69 5.22 -5.80
C VAL A 74 -5.60 6.27 -5.16
N GLU A 75 -6.89 6.22 -5.47
CA GLU A 75 -7.90 7.07 -4.87
C GLU A 75 -8.84 6.22 -4.02
N LEU A 76 -8.97 6.58 -2.74
CA LEU A 76 -9.85 5.93 -1.79
C LEU A 76 -11.19 6.64 -1.74
N PRO A 77 -12.32 5.93 -1.92
CA PRO A 77 -13.64 6.51 -1.74
C PRO A 77 -13.83 7.12 -0.34
N GLY A 78 -14.74 8.08 -0.21
CA GLY A 78 -15.05 8.74 1.07
C GLY A 78 -15.54 7.77 2.14
N ASN A 79 -16.19 6.67 1.74
CA ASN A 79 -16.67 5.62 2.63
C ASN A 79 -15.67 4.48 2.87
N TYR A 80 -14.51 4.45 2.20
CA TYR A 80 -13.48 3.41 2.42
C TYR A 80 -13.09 3.28 3.91
N PRO A 81 -12.95 2.04 4.43
CA PRO A 81 -13.12 0.74 3.76
C PRO A 81 -14.54 0.13 3.89
N ALA A 82 -15.55 0.92 4.27
CA ALA A 82 -16.91 0.45 4.56
C ALA A 82 -17.75 0.21 3.28
N ASP A 83 -18.84 -0.54 3.40
CA ASP A 83 -19.87 -0.73 2.37
C ASP A 83 -19.33 -1.26 1.03
N GLY A 84 -18.31 -2.13 1.06
CA GLY A 84 -17.68 -2.67 -0.15
C GLY A 84 -16.89 -1.62 -0.95
N ALA A 85 -16.62 -0.44 -0.38
CA ALA A 85 -15.89 0.63 -1.05
C ALA A 85 -14.44 0.22 -1.33
N GLN A 86 -14.15 -0.01 -2.61
CA GLN A 86 -12.81 -0.35 -3.06
C GLN A 86 -12.04 0.88 -3.58
N PRO A 87 -10.70 0.86 -3.51
CA PRO A 87 -9.86 1.87 -4.15
C PRO A 87 -10.00 1.87 -5.68
N VAL A 88 -9.76 3.03 -6.31
CA VAL A 88 -9.56 3.13 -7.75
C VAL A 88 -8.07 3.28 -8.01
N VAL A 89 -7.50 2.43 -8.87
CA VAL A 89 -6.08 2.49 -9.25
C VAL A 89 -5.98 2.89 -10.72
N THR A 90 -5.36 4.04 -10.98
CA THR A 90 -5.19 4.58 -12.34
C THR A 90 -3.72 4.72 -12.66
N PHE A 91 -3.26 4.08 -13.74
CA PHE A 91 -1.88 4.24 -14.19
C PHE A 91 -1.71 5.60 -14.89
N THR A 92 -0.65 6.31 -14.52
CA THR A 92 -0.27 7.58 -15.18
C THR A 92 0.74 7.34 -16.30
N SER A 93 1.51 6.26 -16.20
CA SER A 93 2.27 5.71 -17.31
C SER A 93 1.36 4.90 -18.24
N LYS A 94 1.51 5.00 -19.56
CA LYS A 94 0.78 4.14 -20.50
C LYS A 94 1.23 2.68 -20.33
N VAL A 95 0.28 1.76 -20.12
CA VAL A 95 0.55 0.32 -19.97
C VAL A 95 -0.40 -0.47 -20.86
N PHE A 96 0.15 -1.35 -21.70
CA PHE A 96 -0.64 -2.27 -22.52
C PHE A 96 -0.77 -3.62 -21.80
N HIS A 97 -1.80 -3.80 -20.97
CA HIS A 97 -1.95 -4.99 -20.12
C HIS A 97 -3.40 -5.50 -20.12
N PRO A 98 -3.66 -6.83 -20.04
CA PRO A 98 -5.03 -7.38 -20.02
C PRO A 98 -5.95 -6.79 -18.95
N TYR A 99 -5.43 -6.55 -17.74
CA TYR A 99 -6.21 -6.02 -16.61
C TYR A 99 -6.31 -4.48 -16.57
N ILE A 100 -5.69 -3.76 -17.51
CA ILE A 100 -5.68 -2.30 -17.49
C ILE A 100 -6.49 -1.81 -18.68
N ASP A 101 -7.53 -1.04 -18.41
CA ASP A 101 -8.38 -0.45 -19.45
C ASP A 101 -7.52 0.45 -20.37
N PRO A 102 -7.58 0.25 -21.70
CA PRO A 102 -6.67 0.93 -22.63
C PRO A 102 -6.93 2.44 -22.77
N GLN A 103 -8.10 2.94 -22.37
CA GLN A 103 -8.49 4.35 -22.52
C GLN A 103 -8.30 5.12 -21.22
N THR A 104 -8.86 4.60 -20.13
CA THR A 104 -8.88 5.22 -18.80
C THR A 104 -7.61 4.91 -18.00
N LEU A 105 -6.87 3.85 -18.36
CA LEU A 105 -5.72 3.33 -17.62
C LEU A 105 -6.06 2.86 -16.20
N VAL A 106 -7.35 2.63 -15.93
CA VAL A 106 -7.82 2.06 -14.67
C VAL A 106 -7.53 0.56 -14.64
N LEU A 107 -6.99 0.09 -13.51
CA LEU A 107 -6.81 -1.32 -13.22
C LEU A 107 -8.13 -1.95 -12.80
N ASP A 108 -8.50 -3.05 -13.45
CA ASP A 108 -9.61 -3.89 -13.04
C ASP A 108 -9.25 -4.71 -11.79
N LEU A 109 -9.93 -4.39 -10.68
CA LEU A 109 -9.78 -5.06 -9.39
C LEU A 109 -10.72 -6.25 -9.22
N SER A 110 -11.78 -6.35 -10.03
CA SER A 110 -12.85 -7.35 -9.89
C SER A 110 -12.38 -8.82 -9.88
N PRO A 111 -11.28 -9.22 -10.57
CA PRO A 111 -10.82 -10.60 -10.56
C PRO A 111 -10.29 -11.04 -9.18
N ARG A 112 -9.78 -10.10 -8.36
CA ARG A 112 -9.27 -10.39 -7.01
C ARG A 112 -10.19 -9.87 -5.90
N PHE A 113 -10.90 -8.78 -6.14
CA PHE A 113 -11.72 -8.08 -5.15
C PHE A 113 -13.16 -8.00 -5.67
N LYS A 114 -13.88 -9.13 -5.62
CA LYS A 114 -15.32 -9.16 -5.98
C LYS A 114 -16.15 -8.27 -5.07
N GLU A 115 -15.79 -8.24 -3.78
CA GLU A 115 -16.33 -7.37 -2.76
C GLU A 115 -15.17 -6.96 -1.86
N TRP A 116 -15.04 -5.67 -1.57
CA TRP A 116 -13.98 -5.18 -0.70
C TRP A 116 -14.34 -5.42 0.77
N ARG A 117 -13.57 -6.28 1.44
CA ARG A 117 -13.82 -6.61 2.85
C ARG A 117 -12.74 -6.00 3.73
N ALA A 118 -13.10 -5.01 4.54
CA ALA A 118 -12.18 -4.33 5.47
C ALA A 118 -11.43 -5.27 6.46
N SER A 119 -11.89 -6.51 6.64
CA SER A 119 -11.21 -7.51 7.48
C SER A 119 -10.05 -8.22 6.77
N SER A 120 -10.01 -8.25 5.44
CA SER A 120 -9.02 -9.01 4.66
C SER A 120 -8.36 -8.24 3.53
N ASP A 121 -9.06 -7.24 2.99
CA ASP A 121 -8.63 -6.44 1.86
C ASP A 121 -8.22 -5.07 2.38
N GLN A 122 -6.91 -4.82 2.30
CA GLN A 122 -6.23 -3.60 2.76
C GLN A 122 -5.34 -3.07 1.63
N LEU A 123 -4.79 -1.87 1.80
CA LEU A 123 -3.79 -1.33 0.86
C LEU A 123 -2.63 -2.30 0.58
N SER A 124 -2.18 -3.09 1.56
CA SER A 124 -1.11 -4.08 1.36
C SER A 124 -1.50 -5.18 0.36
N SER A 125 -2.72 -5.71 0.48
CA SER A 125 -3.31 -6.69 -0.43
C SER A 125 -3.49 -6.09 -1.83
N LEU A 126 -3.88 -4.82 -1.93
CA LEU A 126 -3.94 -4.10 -3.20
C LEU A 126 -2.58 -4.01 -3.88
N LEU A 127 -1.54 -3.58 -3.17
CA LEU A 127 -0.19 -3.46 -3.75
C LEU A 127 0.36 -4.83 -4.21
N LYS A 128 0.08 -5.89 -3.43
CA LYS A 128 0.41 -7.27 -3.82
C LYS A 128 -0.31 -7.66 -5.11
N TYR A 129 -1.59 -7.32 -5.25
CA TYR A 129 -2.35 -7.57 -6.46
C TYR A 129 -1.79 -6.79 -7.66
N ILE A 130 -1.58 -5.48 -7.53
CA ILE A 130 -0.98 -4.61 -8.56
C ILE A 130 0.34 -5.21 -9.05
N LYS A 131 1.18 -5.72 -8.13
CA LYS A 131 2.40 -6.40 -8.54
C LYS A 131 2.09 -7.68 -9.31
N SER A 132 1.24 -8.55 -8.76
CA SER A 132 1.00 -9.90 -9.27
C SER A 132 0.57 -9.96 -10.74
N ILE A 133 -0.23 -8.98 -11.20
CA ILE A 133 -0.74 -8.99 -12.58
C ILE A 133 0.39 -8.95 -13.61
N PHE A 134 1.52 -8.31 -13.29
CA PHE A 134 2.67 -8.19 -14.20
C PHE A 134 3.53 -9.46 -14.27
N TYR A 135 3.31 -10.43 -13.38
CA TYR A 135 4.08 -11.68 -13.31
C TYR A 135 3.27 -12.88 -13.79
N ILE A 136 2.12 -12.65 -14.42
CA ILE A 136 1.33 -13.70 -15.05
C ILE A 136 2.14 -14.32 -16.20
N LYS A 137 2.22 -15.65 -16.19
CA LYS A 137 2.98 -16.43 -17.18
C LYS A 137 2.08 -17.14 -18.18
N ASP A 138 0.89 -17.53 -17.75
CA ASP A 138 -0.03 -18.34 -18.53
C ASP A 138 -1.24 -17.51 -18.97
N PRO A 139 -1.47 -17.33 -20.28
CA PRO A 139 -2.67 -16.67 -20.81
C PRO A 139 -3.98 -17.31 -20.33
N LEU A 140 -3.99 -18.63 -20.07
CA LEU A 140 -5.19 -19.36 -19.63
C LEU A 140 -5.60 -19.01 -18.20
N SER A 141 -4.72 -18.37 -17.43
CA SER A 141 -5.04 -17.88 -16.08
C SER A 141 -5.84 -16.58 -16.07
N LEU A 142 -6.00 -15.94 -17.23
CA LEU A 142 -6.80 -14.72 -17.35
C LEU A 142 -8.30 -15.02 -17.13
N PRO A 143 -9.05 -14.11 -16.47
CA PRO A 143 -10.49 -14.23 -16.39
C PRO A 143 -11.14 -14.08 -17.77
N LYS A 144 -12.36 -14.60 -17.93
CA LYS A 144 -13.10 -14.50 -19.19
C LYS A 144 -13.40 -13.06 -19.61
N ASN A 145 -13.65 -12.18 -18.63
CA ASN A 145 -13.88 -10.76 -18.87
C ASN A 145 -12.67 -9.99 -18.35
N VAL A 146 -11.94 -9.35 -19.26
CA VAL A 146 -10.74 -8.56 -18.99
C VAL A 146 -10.95 -7.13 -19.50
N ALA A 147 -10.31 -6.16 -18.85
CA ALA A 147 -10.41 -4.76 -19.25
C ALA A 147 -9.86 -4.48 -20.66
N ASN A 148 -8.83 -5.21 -21.08
CA ASN A 148 -8.19 -5.04 -22.38
C ASN A 148 -8.17 -6.36 -23.15
N THR A 149 -9.24 -6.58 -23.91
CA THR A 149 -9.44 -7.77 -24.73
C THR A 149 -8.37 -7.91 -25.82
N THR A 150 -7.89 -6.80 -26.38
CA THR A 150 -6.80 -6.83 -27.38
C THR A 150 -5.50 -7.33 -26.77
N ALA A 151 -5.15 -6.87 -25.57
CA ALA A 151 -3.96 -7.34 -24.87
C ALA A 151 -4.06 -8.82 -24.48
N ALA A 152 -5.22 -9.27 -24.01
CA ALA A 152 -5.45 -10.69 -23.69
C ALA A 152 -5.37 -11.58 -24.94
N HIS A 153 -6.04 -11.18 -26.02
CA HIS A 153 -5.98 -11.91 -27.29
C HIS A 153 -4.54 -12.04 -27.79
N LEU A 154 -3.77 -10.95 -27.83
CA LEU A 154 -2.37 -11.01 -28.24
C LEU A 154 -1.52 -11.86 -27.28
N PHE A 155 -1.80 -11.83 -25.99
CA PHE A 155 -1.06 -12.66 -25.03
C PHE A 155 -1.29 -14.16 -25.27
N GLU A 156 -2.50 -14.54 -25.71
CA GLU A 156 -2.84 -15.91 -26.09
C GLU A 156 -2.32 -16.29 -27.48
N THR A 157 -2.60 -15.50 -28.51
CA THR A 157 -2.39 -15.89 -29.92
C THR A 157 -1.03 -15.47 -30.48
N ASN A 158 -0.45 -14.36 -30.01
CA ASN A 158 0.80 -13.79 -30.55
C ASN A 158 1.65 -13.11 -29.48
N GLN A 159 2.33 -13.93 -28.68
CA GLN A 159 3.18 -13.45 -27.59
C GLN A 159 4.34 -12.56 -28.05
N ALA A 160 4.79 -12.69 -29.30
CA ALA A 160 5.85 -11.85 -29.83
C ALA A 160 5.39 -10.39 -29.97
N GLU A 161 4.19 -10.17 -30.54
CA GLU A 161 3.61 -8.84 -30.64
C GLU A 161 3.22 -8.28 -29.27
N PHE A 162 2.66 -9.11 -28.38
CA PHE A 162 2.39 -8.70 -27.00
C PHE A 162 3.66 -8.20 -26.30
N ARG A 163 4.76 -8.96 -26.42
CA ARG A 163 6.08 -8.58 -25.88
C ARG A 163 6.57 -7.27 -26.46
N GLU A 164 6.44 -7.06 -27.77
CA GLU A 164 6.87 -5.82 -28.41
C GLU A 164 6.09 -4.61 -27.86
N ARG A 165 4.77 -4.71 -27.74
CA ARG A 165 3.94 -3.64 -27.16
C ARG A 165 4.29 -3.39 -25.69
N ALA A 166 4.54 -4.43 -24.90
CA ALA A 166 5.00 -4.29 -23.52
C ALA A 166 6.37 -3.59 -23.43
N MET A 167 7.33 -3.94 -24.30
CA MET A 167 8.65 -3.30 -24.37
C MET A 167 8.56 -1.83 -24.77
N ARG A 168 7.64 -1.46 -25.67
CA ARG A 168 7.36 -0.06 -26.00
C ARG A 168 6.86 0.70 -24.76
N CYS A 169 5.94 0.12 -23.98
CA CYS A 169 5.50 0.71 -22.71
C CYS A 169 6.67 0.91 -21.73
N VAL A 170 7.55 -0.09 -21.56
CA VAL A 170 8.75 0.02 -20.71
C VAL A 170 9.65 1.15 -21.16
N SER A 171 9.91 1.25 -22.47
CA SER A 171 10.78 2.28 -23.05
C SER A 171 10.23 3.68 -22.82
N HIS A 172 8.93 3.89 -23.07
CA HIS A 172 8.26 5.16 -22.80
C HIS A 172 8.27 5.52 -21.31
N ALA A 173 8.01 4.55 -20.44
CA ALA A 173 8.02 4.76 -18.99
C ALA A 173 9.41 5.18 -18.50
N LYS A 174 10.48 4.56 -19.01
CA LYS A 174 11.87 4.93 -18.69
C LYS A 174 12.23 6.34 -19.14
N GLN A 175 11.85 6.72 -20.36
CA GLN A 175 12.11 8.08 -20.89
C GLN A 175 11.41 9.15 -20.06
N ARG A 176 10.19 8.85 -19.58
CA ARG A 176 9.35 9.80 -18.85
C ARG A 176 9.48 9.70 -17.33
N ARG A 177 10.42 8.90 -16.80
CA ARG A 177 10.52 8.62 -15.35
C ARG A 177 10.66 9.89 -14.50
N PHE A 178 11.37 10.90 -15.00
CA PHE A 178 11.59 12.17 -14.31
C PHE A 178 10.49 13.21 -14.55
N ILE A 179 9.52 12.90 -15.41
CA ILE A 179 8.36 13.77 -15.62
C ILE A 179 7.41 13.60 -14.43
N ASN A 180 7.14 14.70 -13.75
CA ASN A 180 6.27 14.78 -12.57
C ASN A 180 5.08 15.69 -12.93
N HIS A 181 4.09 15.13 -13.64
CA HIS A 181 2.94 15.89 -14.18
C HIS A 181 2.11 16.59 -13.10
N ASP A 182 1.92 15.92 -11.97
CA ASP A 182 1.21 16.49 -10.83
C ASP A 182 2.20 17.23 -9.92
N LYS A 183 2.03 18.54 -9.81
CA LYS A 183 2.87 19.41 -8.97
C LYS A 183 2.74 19.07 -7.48
N HIS A 184 1.58 18.55 -7.08
CA HIS A 184 1.26 18.16 -5.71
C HIS A 184 1.62 16.71 -5.41
N SER A 185 2.12 15.95 -6.40
CA SER A 185 2.63 14.60 -6.18
C SER A 185 3.79 14.60 -5.19
N THR A 186 3.67 13.81 -4.13
CA THR A 186 4.79 13.54 -3.21
C THR A 186 5.80 12.58 -3.81
N LEU A 187 5.39 11.79 -4.82
CA LEU A 187 6.27 10.90 -5.57
C LEU A 187 6.88 11.66 -6.75
N LYS A 188 8.10 12.19 -6.57
CA LYS A 188 8.87 12.89 -7.61
C LYS A 188 10.21 12.20 -7.83
N PHE A 189 10.48 11.82 -9.07
CA PHE A 189 11.81 11.35 -9.44
C PHE A 189 12.60 12.50 -10.05
N SER A 190 13.89 12.54 -9.75
CA SER A 190 14.84 13.48 -10.34
C SER A 190 16.11 12.72 -10.73
N GLU A 191 16.90 13.32 -11.63
CA GLU A 191 18.19 12.76 -12.02
C GLU A 191 19.13 12.64 -10.83
N HIS A 192 20.08 11.71 -10.95
CA HIS A 192 21.05 11.50 -9.88
C HIS A 192 21.81 12.81 -9.58
N ASN A 193 21.97 13.11 -8.30
CA ASN A 193 22.64 14.31 -7.80
C ASN A 193 23.36 13.97 -6.49
N SER A 194 24.16 14.92 -5.99
CA SER A 194 24.96 14.74 -4.76
C SER A 194 24.11 14.38 -3.53
N SER A 195 22.92 14.96 -3.39
CA SER A 195 22.00 14.63 -2.28
C SER A 195 21.55 13.17 -2.34
N HIS A 196 21.29 12.64 -3.54
CA HIS A 196 20.99 11.22 -3.70
C HIS A 196 22.17 10.33 -3.31
N SER A 197 23.40 10.72 -3.67
CA SER A 197 24.61 9.97 -3.30
C SER A 197 24.78 9.92 -1.78
N HIS A 198 24.57 11.06 -1.11
CA HIS A 198 24.68 11.16 0.34
C HIS A 198 23.65 10.29 1.07
N VAL A 199 22.38 10.38 0.69
CA VAL A 199 21.31 9.55 1.28
C VAL A 199 21.55 8.06 1.03
N LEU A 200 22.03 7.69 -0.17
CA LEU A 200 22.36 6.30 -0.47
C LEU A 200 23.47 5.79 0.44
N GLU A 201 24.52 6.59 0.66
CA GLU A 201 25.63 6.23 1.55
C GLU A 201 25.13 6.01 3.00
N GLU A 202 24.26 6.88 3.51
CA GLU A 202 23.64 6.72 4.83
C GLU A 202 22.82 5.43 4.94
N ILE A 203 22.00 5.13 3.92
CA ILE A 203 21.18 3.91 3.88
C ILE A 203 22.09 2.66 3.90
N LEU A 204 23.19 2.67 3.15
CA LEU A 204 24.14 1.55 3.11
C LEU A 204 24.88 1.38 4.43
N LYS A 205 25.29 2.48 5.09
CA LYS A 205 25.90 2.44 6.43
C LYS A 205 24.94 1.88 7.48
N ALA A 206 23.69 2.33 7.47
CA ALA A 206 22.66 1.83 8.37
C ALA A 206 22.38 0.33 8.16
N ALA A 207 22.36 -0.13 6.91
CA ALA A 207 22.16 -1.55 6.58
C ALA A 207 23.34 -2.45 6.99
N ASN A 208 24.56 -1.92 7.00
CA ASN A 208 25.78 -2.67 7.33
C ASN A 208 26.18 -2.59 8.82
N SER A 209 25.45 -1.82 9.64
CA SER A 209 25.71 -1.74 11.07
C SER A 209 25.03 -2.93 11.77
N PRO A 210 25.76 -3.79 12.52
CA PRO A 210 25.14 -4.87 13.26
C PRO A 210 24.17 -4.30 14.30
N SER A 211 22.92 -4.73 14.27
CA SER A 211 21.90 -4.38 15.26
C SER A 211 22.43 -4.72 16.65
N LYS A 212 22.59 -3.71 17.52
CA LYS A 212 22.76 -3.93 18.96
C LYS A 212 21.48 -4.60 19.47
N THR A 213 21.55 -5.91 19.67
CA THR A 213 20.60 -6.64 20.49
C THR A 213 20.63 -6.02 21.88
N GLU A 214 19.48 -5.55 22.38
CA GLU A 214 19.33 -5.11 23.77
C GLU A 214 19.70 -6.27 24.69
N GLN A 215 20.86 -6.18 25.34
CA GLN A 215 21.14 -6.91 26.56
C GLN A 215 20.34 -6.24 27.67
N VAL A 216 19.34 -6.93 28.18
CA VAL A 216 18.75 -6.63 29.49
C VAL A 216 19.76 -7.14 30.51
N ASP A 217 20.53 -6.22 31.09
CA ASP A 217 21.35 -6.49 32.27
C ASP A 217 20.40 -6.74 33.46
N GLU A 218 20.35 -8.00 33.92
CA GLU A 218 19.96 -8.34 35.29
C GLU A 218 21.11 -7.94 36.23
N THR A 219 21.06 -6.76 36.81
CA THR A 219 21.66 -6.48 38.12
C THR A 219 20.91 -5.34 38.81
N ASP A 220 20.06 -5.65 39.79
CA ASP A 220 20.24 -5.08 41.14
C ASP A 220 19.35 -5.82 42.15
N SER A 221 20.02 -6.56 43.02
CA SER A 221 19.52 -7.00 44.32
C SER A 221 19.66 -5.87 45.33
N ASP A 222 18.83 -5.95 46.37
CA ASP A 222 18.99 -5.27 47.68
C ASP A 222 18.35 -3.89 47.87
N LEU A 223 17.06 -3.92 48.20
CA LEU A 223 16.54 -3.13 49.32
C LEU A 223 15.58 -4.00 50.15
N ASN A 224 16.13 -4.58 51.21
CA ASN A 224 15.36 -5.10 52.34
C ASN A 224 15.58 -4.13 53.50
N ASP A 225 14.50 -3.54 54.03
CA ASP A 225 14.43 -3.35 55.48
C ASP A 225 12.99 -3.25 56.00
N SER A 226 12.64 -4.26 56.79
CA SER A 226 11.88 -4.20 58.05
C SER A 226 10.38 -3.83 58.03
N PHE A 227 9.53 -4.84 58.19
CA PHE A 227 8.47 -4.79 59.22
C PHE A 227 8.10 -6.18 59.77
N VAL A 228 8.70 -6.46 60.93
CA VAL A 228 8.22 -7.18 62.13
C VAL A 228 7.19 -8.33 62.01
N SER A 229 7.69 -9.47 62.49
CA SER A 229 7.10 -10.69 63.05
C SER A 229 5.60 -10.77 63.39
N ALA A 230 5.01 -11.91 63.02
CA ALA A 230 4.25 -12.74 63.96
C ALA A 230 4.34 -14.22 63.55
N SER A 231 4.95 -15.01 64.42
CA SER A 231 5.07 -16.46 64.41
C SER A 231 3.78 -17.14 64.86
N ASN A 232 3.32 -18.15 64.13
CA ASN A 232 2.86 -19.43 64.71
C ASN A 232 2.59 -20.49 63.62
N THR A 233 3.36 -21.56 63.69
CA THR A 233 3.07 -22.91 63.15
C THR A 233 2.48 -23.79 64.27
N PRO A 234 2.18 -25.08 64.05
CA PRO A 234 1.36 -25.71 63.00
C PRO A 234 0.38 -26.73 63.63
N ILE A 235 -0.67 -27.16 62.94
CA ILE A 235 -1.30 -28.47 63.25
C ILE A 235 -1.70 -29.18 61.95
N LYS A 236 -1.03 -30.31 61.69
CA LYS A 236 -1.59 -31.45 60.94
C LYS A 236 -1.99 -32.50 61.98
N SER A 237 -3.19 -33.06 61.88
CA SER A 237 -3.42 -34.51 61.79
C SER A 237 -4.91 -34.86 61.79
N SER A 238 -5.20 -35.92 61.02
CA SER A 238 -6.40 -36.77 60.97
C SER A 238 -7.39 -36.47 59.84
#